data_AF-A0A1Q3MQ71-F1
#
_entry.id   AF-A0A1Q3MQ71-F1
#
_cell.length_a   1.000
_cell.length_b   1.000
_cell.length_c   1.000
_cell.angle_alpha   90.00
_cell.angle_beta   90.00
_cell.angle_gamma   90.00
#
_symmetry.space_group_name_H-M   'P 1'
#
loop_
_entity.id
_entity.type
_entity.pdbx_description
1 polymer ?
#
loop_
_entity_poly.entity_id
_entity_poly.type
_entity_poly.pdbx_seq_one_letter_code
_entity_poly.pdbx_strand_id
1 'polypeptide(L)'
;MSAERIQGARKGSRTIGERIGSLVNRSRSAQLDRRDAAERANAATAGPTVKERQHELIRFYQEYETLVETVCDAAQYGPTPKLEGRYETQRNWMIANYPGVRKYVVAYLRFDVEDVAQGGDAFEALFTAENLTAFLQSDDGNMISRIMRTREALSLYGDHLRQLAAAA
;
A
#
# COMPACT_ATOMS: atom_id res chain seq x y z
N MET A 1 -59.14 55.75 40.17
CA MET A 1 -57.92 56.01 40.95
C MET A 1 -57.48 54.71 41.60
N SER A 2 -56.25 54.27 41.29
CA SER A 2 -55.25 53.53 42.12
C SER A 2 -55.75 52.47 43.13
N ALA A 3 -55.19 51.26 43.30
CA ALA A 3 -53.97 50.58 42.84
C ALA A 3 -54.06 49.07 43.20
N GLU A 4 -53.04 48.29 42.80
CA GLU A 4 -52.64 46.93 43.26
C GLU A 4 -53.49 45.73 42.77
N ARG A 5 -52.98 44.55 42.39
CA ARG A 5 -51.71 43.81 42.61
C ARG A 5 -51.59 42.70 41.52
N ILE A 6 -50.46 42.56 40.83
CA ILE A 6 -49.37 41.56 41.02
C ILE A 6 -49.66 40.10 40.54
N GLN A 7 -48.97 39.77 39.45
CA GLN A 7 -48.18 38.55 39.10
C GLN A 7 -48.70 37.12 39.38
N GLY A 8 -48.55 36.29 38.34
CA GLY A 8 -48.52 34.84 38.43
C GLY A 8 -47.77 34.18 37.27
N ALA A 9 -46.58 34.65 36.92
CA ALA A 9 -45.70 33.96 35.97
C ALA A 9 -44.92 32.85 36.68
N ARG A 10 -45.37 31.59 36.55
CA ARG A 10 -44.53 30.42 36.86
C ARG A 10 -43.63 30.12 35.66
N LYS A 11 -42.39 30.60 35.70
CA LYS A 11 -41.31 30.09 34.83
C LYS A 11 -40.00 30.02 35.61
N GLY A 12 -39.80 28.89 36.28
CA GLY A 12 -38.55 28.41 36.87
C GLY A 12 -38.76 26.90 37.08
N SER A 13 -37.87 25.99 36.75
CA SER A 13 -36.42 26.07 36.71
C SER A 13 -35.90 25.07 35.68
N ARG A 14 -34.95 25.50 34.84
CA ARG A 14 -34.07 24.58 34.11
C ARG A 14 -32.82 25.34 33.72
N THR A 15 -32.05 25.72 34.72
CA THR A 15 -30.87 26.57 34.51
C THR A 15 -29.79 26.15 35.48
N ILE A 16 -28.57 26.06 34.94
CA ILE A 16 -27.26 25.86 35.59
C ILE A 16 -26.71 24.42 35.51
N GLY A 17 -27.42 23.39 35.98
CA GLY A 17 -26.89 22.00 35.98
C GLY A 17 -26.55 21.41 34.60
N GLU A 18 -27.46 21.54 33.62
CA GLU A 18 -27.29 20.98 32.27
C GLU A 18 -26.21 21.68 31.43
N ARG A 19 -25.92 22.96 31.70
CA ARG A 19 -24.92 23.74 30.94
C ARG A 19 -23.49 23.38 31.34
N ILE A 20 -23.23 23.11 32.63
CA ILE A 20 -21.90 22.76 33.13
C ILE A 20 -21.50 21.34 32.66
N GLY A 21 -22.42 20.38 32.70
CA GLY A 21 -22.17 19.02 32.19
C GLY A 21 -21.82 18.99 30.69
N SER A 22 -22.45 19.86 29.88
CA SER A 22 -22.19 19.94 28.44
C SER A 22 -20.79 20.46 28.07
N LEU A 23 -20.20 21.30 28.92
CA LEU A 23 -18.86 21.86 28.71
C LEU A 23 -17.75 20.87 29.09
N VAL A 24 -17.94 20.14 30.18
CA VAL A 24 -16.98 19.11 30.64
C VAL A 24 -16.97 17.89 29.71
N ASN A 25 -18.12 17.51 29.15
CA ASN A 25 -18.17 16.47 28.12
C ASN A 25 -17.51 16.90 26.81
N ARG A 26 -17.70 18.17 26.36
CA ARG A 26 -17.01 18.68 25.18
C ARG A 26 -15.49 18.72 25.33
N SER A 27 -14.97 19.09 26.51
CA SER A 27 -13.52 19.11 26.74
C SER A 27 -12.92 17.70 26.76
N ARG A 28 -13.62 16.71 27.33
CA ARG A 28 -13.17 15.31 27.31
C ARG A 28 -13.18 14.71 25.91
N SER A 29 -14.23 14.94 25.12
CA SER A 29 -14.29 14.47 23.73
C SER A 29 -13.18 15.11 22.89
N ALA A 30 -12.95 16.42 23.00
CA ALA A 30 -11.86 17.08 22.26
C ALA A 30 -10.46 16.61 22.70
N GLN A 31 -10.28 16.19 23.96
CA GLN A 31 -9.02 15.60 24.42
C GLN A 31 -8.82 14.17 23.90
N LEU A 32 -9.89 13.36 23.83
CA LEU A 32 -9.85 12.04 23.21
C LEU A 32 -9.55 12.16 21.70
N ASP A 33 -10.23 13.06 20.99
CA ASP A 33 -10.02 13.28 19.55
C ASP A 33 -8.57 13.72 19.24
N ARG A 34 -7.97 14.58 20.07
CA ARG A 34 -6.58 15.00 19.91
C ARG A 34 -5.59 13.89 20.19
N ARG A 35 -5.89 13.04 21.18
CA ARG A 35 -5.05 11.90 21.51
C ARG A 35 -5.11 10.85 20.42
N ASP A 36 -6.29 10.54 19.90
CA ASP A 36 -6.48 9.65 18.76
C ASP A 36 -5.79 10.19 17.50
N ALA A 37 -5.86 11.50 17.25
CA ALA A 37 -5.16 12.13 16.14
C ALA A 37 -3.63 12.05 16.30
N ALA A 38 -3.12 12.25 17.51
CA ALA A 38 -1.69 12.13 17.81
C ALA A 38 -1.20 10.67 17.74
N GLU A 39 -2.00 9.72 18.20
CA GLU A 39 -1.71 8.28 18.10
C GLU A 39 -1.70 7.82 16.63
N ARG A 40 -2.64 8.30 15.80
CA ARG A 40 -2.63 8.08 14.35
C ARG A 40 -1.44 8.72 13.66
N ALA A 41 -1.07 9.95 14.05
CA ALA A 41 0.10 10.63 13.50
C ALA A 41 1.41 9.92 13.89
N ASN A 42 1.53 9.47 15.14
CA ASN A 42 2.69 8.71 15.61
C ASN A 42 2.79 7.35 14.91
N ALA A 43 1.67 6.63 14.73
CA ALA A 43 1.63 5.39 13.97
C ALA A 43 2.02 5.60 12.50
N ALA A 44 1.57 6.70 11.87
CA ALA A 44 1.97 7.07 10.51
C ALA A 44 3.47 7.41 10.39
N THR A 45 4.09 7.90 11.48
CA THR A 45 5.51 8.27 11.50
C THR A 45 6.44 7.07 11.74
N ALA A 46 5.95 6.02 12.41
CA ALA A 46 6.74 4.83 12.75
C ALA A 46 7.07 3.92 11.54
N GLY A 47 6.36 4.10 10.41
CA GLY A 47 6.49 3.23 9.25
C GLY A 47 5.98 1.79 9.50
N PRO A 48 5.98 0.93 8.46
CA PRO A 48 5.51 -0.44 8.62
C PRO A 48 6.48 -1.28 9.45
N THR A 49 5.92 -2.11 10.33
CA THR A 49 6.65 -3.10 11.12
C THR A 49 7.31 -4.17 10.23
N VAL A 50 8.31 -4.88 10.75
CA VAL A 50 8.96 -6.01 10.04
C VAL A 50 7.92 -7.06 9.62
N LYS A 51 6.95 -7.36 10.49
CA LYS A 51 5.87 -8.32 10.20
C LYS A 51 4.97 -7.87 9.05
N GLU A 52 4.58 -6.60 9.02
CA GLU A 52 3.80 -6.04 7.91
C GLU A 52 4.57 -6.10 6.59
N ARG A 53 5.86 -5.78 6.61
CA ARG A 53 6.75 -5.88 5.45
C ARG A 53 6.90 -7.31 4.95
N GLN A 54 6.97 -8.30 5.86
CA GLN A 54 7.00 -9.72 5.48
C GLN A 54 5.70 -10.15 4.81
N HIS A 55 4.55 -9.77 5.37
CA HIS A 55 3.25 -10.07 4.75
C HIS A 55 3.10 -9.41 3.38
N GLU A 56 3.52 -8.14 3.24
CA GLU A 56 3.53 -7.42 1.96
C GLU A 56 4.42 -8.13 0.94
N LEU A 57 5.63 -8.54 1.34
CA LEU A 57 6.56 -9.27 0.46
C LEU A 57 5.99 -10.62 0.00
N ILE A 58 5.37 -11.40 0.90
CA ILE A 58 4.76 -12.70 0.54
C ILE A 58 3.66 -12.49 -0.51
N ARG A 59 2.77 -11.51 -0.28
CA ARG A 59 1.70 -11.19 -1.22
C ARG A 59 2.26 -10.74 -2.58
N PHE A 60 3.25 -9.86 -2.56
CA PHE A 60 3.90 -9.39 -3.77
C PHE A 60 4.55 -10.53 -4.56
N TYR A 61 5.27 -11.43 -3.86
CA TYR A 61 5.92 -12.58 -4.48
C TYR A 61 4.90 -13.50 -5.20
N GLN A 62 3.73 -13.74 -4.61
CA GLN A 62 2.69 -14.58 -5.22
C GLN A 62 2.14 -14.00 -6.53
N GLU A 63 1.82 -12.71 -6.55
CA GLU A 63 1.34 -12.02 -7.74
C GLU A 63 2.44 -11.90 -8.79
N TYR A 64 3.69 -11.73 -8.35
CA TYR A 64 4.87 -11.68 -9.20
C TYR A 64 5.11 -13.01 -9.91
N GLU A 65 5.06 -14.13 -9.19
CA GLU A 65 5.20 -15.46 -9.80
C GLU A 65 4.06 -15.77 -10.77
N THR A 66 2.84 -15.26 -10.52
CA THR A 66 1.72 -15.39 -11.47
C THR A 66 1.98 -14.62 -12.78
N LEU A 67 2.58 -13.42 -12.70
CA LEU A 67 3.03 -12.68 -13.87
C LEU A 67 4.10 -13.46 -14.63
N VAL A 68 5.11 -13.97 -13.91
CA VAL A 68 6.22 -14.75 -14.48
C VAL A 68 5.71 -15.99 -15.21
N GLU A 69 4.80 -16.75 -14.60
CA GLU A 69 4.17 -17.91 -15.23
C GLU A 69 3.46 -17.49 -16.53
N THR A 70 2.69 -16.41 -16.48
CA THR A 70 1.94 -15.92 -17.65
C THR A 70 2.85 -15.53 -18.82
N VAL A 71 3.95 -14.80 -18.56
CA VAL A 71 4.88 -14.41 -19.62
C VAL A 71 5.70 -15.59 -20.14
N CYS A 72 6.07 -16.55 -19.27
CA CYS A 72 6.75 -17.78 -19.68
C CYS A 72 5.86 -18.65 -20.57
N ASP A 73 4.60 -18.88 -20.15
CA ASP A 73 3.62 -19.63 -20.93
C ASP A 73 3.41 -18.99 -22.31
N ALA A 74 3.31 -17.67 -22.35
CA ALA A 74 3.14 -16.94 -23.60
C ALA A 74 4.36 -17.00 -24.52
N ALA A 75 5.57 -16.95 -23.96
CA ALA A 75 6.80 -17.11 -24.73
C ALA A 75 6.95 -18.53 -25.29
N GLN A 76 6.48 -19.55 -24.55
CA GLN A 76 6.57 -20.95 -24.98
C GLN A 76 5.49 -21.35 -25.98
N TYR A 77 4.24 -20.93 -25.75
CA TYR A 77 3.07 -21.40 -26.50
C TYR A 77 2.43 -20.32 -27.40
N GLY A 78 2.93 -19.09 -27.34
CA GLY A 78 2.35 -17.93 -28.02
C GLY A 78 1.27 -17.22 -27.19
N PRO A 79 0.96 -15.94 -27.50
CA PRO A 79 -0.09 -15.21 -26.82
C PRO A 79 -1.47 -15.79 -27.16
N THR A 80 -2.33 -15.91 -26.16
CA THR A 80 -3.74 -16.29 -26.31
C THR A 80 -4.63 -15.29 -25.60
N PRO A 81 -5.93 -15.15 -25.95
CA PRO A 81 -6.83 -14.23 -25.25
C PRO A 81 -6.89 -14.46 -23.73
N LYS A 82 -6.73 -15.71 -23.29
CA LYS A 82 -6.68 -16.06 -21.87
C LYS A 82 -5.41 -15.55 -21.20
N LEU A 83 -4.25 -15.69 -21.84
CA LEU A 83 -2.97 -15.20 -21.31
C LEU A 83 -2.91 -13.67 -21.34
N GLU A 84 -3.48 -13.03 -22.37
CA GLU A 84 -3.62 -11.56 -22.43
C GLU A 84 -4.41 -11.03 -21.23
N GLY A 85 -5.60 -11.60 -20.95
CA GLY A 85 -6.40 -11.15 -19.80
C GLY A 85 -5.72 -11.39 -18.45
N ARG A 86 -4.92 -12.46 -18.32
CA ARG A 86 -4.06 -12.67 -17.15
C ARG A 86 -3.01 -11.57 -17.06
N TYR A 87 -2.20 -11.41 -18.11
CA TYR A 87 -1.15 -10.40 -18.16
C TYR A 87 -1.67 -9.01 -17.80
N GLU A 88 -2.79 -8.58 -18.38
CA GLU A 88 -3.42 -7.29 -18.06
C GLU A 88 -3.78 -7.18 -16.57
N THR A 89 -4.38 -8.23 -15.98
CA THR A 89 -4.71 -8.29 -14.56
C THR A 89 -3.47 -8.15 -13.69
N GLN A 90 -2.44 -8.96 -13.96
CA GLN A 90 -1.19 -8.95 -13.21
C GLN A 90 -0.44 -7.63 -13.39
N ARG A 91 -0.38 -7.10 -14.61
CA ARG A 91 0.22 -5.81 -14.94
C ARG A 91 -0.39 -4.68 -14.12
N ASN A 92 -1.72 -4.58 -14.14
CA ASN A 92 -2.43 -3.53 -13.39
C ASN A 92 -2.16 -3.65 -11.89
N TRP A 93 -2.09 -4.89 -11.38
CA TRP A 93 -1.72 -5.14 -10.00
C TRP A 93 -0.27 -4.70 -9.71
N MET A 94 0.69 -5.02 -10.56
CA MET A 94 2.10 -4.63 -10.40
C MET A 94 2.28 -3.13 -10.40
N ILE A 95 1.66 -2.41 -11.35
CA ILE A 95 1.72 -0.95 -11.42
C ILE A 95 1.24 -0.31 -10.12
N ALA A 96 0.18 -0.86 -9.52
CA ALA A 96 -0.38 -0.33 -8.27
C ALA A 96 0.45 -0.68 -7.02
N ASN A 97 1.09 -1.84 -6.97
CA ASN A 97 1.69 -2.38 -5.73
C ASN A 97 3.22 -2.37 -5.73
N TYR A 98 3.88 -2.40 -6.89
CA TYR A 98 5.33 -2.40 -6.99
C TYR A 98 5.99 -1.20 -6.31
N PRO A 99 5.50 0.06 -6.41
CA PRO A 99 6.13 1.19 -5.74
C PRO A 99 6.29 1.02 -4.21
N GLY A 100 5.34 0.33 -3.57
CA GLY A 100 5.37 0.04 -2.14
C GLY A 100 6.50 -0.91 -1.75
N VAL A 101 6.79 -1.90 -2.60
CA VAL A 101 7.84 -2.89 -2.38
C VAL A 101 9.20 -2.39 -2.90
N ARG A 102 9.20 -1.64 -4.01
CA ARG A 102 10.38 -1.12 -4.73
C ARG A 102 11.36 -0.42 -3.81
N LYS A 103 10.87 0.46 -2.93
CA LYS A 103 11.69 1.20 -1.95
C LYS A 103 12.56 0.30 -1.05
N TYR A 104 12.22 -0.98 -0.92
CA TYR A 104 12.98 -1.95 -0.14
C TYR A 104 13.79 -2.90 -1.01
N VAL A 105 13.23 -3.40 -2.12
CA VAL A 105 13.90 -4.40 -2.96
C VAL A 105 14.96 -3.81 -3.88
N VAL A 106 14.88 -2.52 -4.21
CA VAL A 106 15.82 -1.85 -5.12
C VAL A 106 17.27 -1.94 -4.65
N ALA A 107 17.51 -2.00 -3.34
CA ALA A 107 18.84 -2.16 -2.76
C ALA A 107 19.49 -3.53 -3.06
N TYR A 108 18.67 -4.52 -3.41
CA TYR A 108 19.11 -5.88 -3.76
C TYR A 108 19.05 -6.15 -5.26
N LEU A 109 18.51 -5.21 -6.05
CA LEU A 109 18.32 -5.38 -7.46
C LEU A 109 19.61 -5.08 -8.23
N ARG A 110 20.06 -6.05 -9.03
CA ARG A 110 21.16 -5.84 -9.96
C ARG A 110 20.64 -5.10 -11.19
N PHE A 111 21.01 -3.83 -11.32
CA PHE A 111 20.68 -3.02 -12.49
C PHE A 111 21.47 -3.50 -13.71
N ASP A 112 20.79 -3.56 -14.84
CA ASP A 112 21.40 -3.79 -16.15
C ASP A 112 21.28 -2.50 -16.98
N VAL A 113 22.25 -2.26 -17.86
CA VAL A 113 22.31 -1.07 -18.71
C VAL A 113 21.09 -1.00 -19.63
N GLU A 114 20.60 -2.14 -20.10
CA GLU A 114 19.48 -2.22 -21.03
C GLU A 114 18.16 -1.80 -20.38
N ASP A 115 17.91 -2.22 -19.13
CA ASP A 115 16.70 -1.83 -18.40
C ASP A 115 16.73 -0.33 -18.05
N VAL A 116 17.90 0.17 -17.63
CA VAL A 116 18.09 1.59 -17.27
C VAL A 116 17.92 2.48 -18.50
N ALA A 117 18.41 2.06 -19.67
CA ALA A 117 18.23 2.79 -20.93
C ALA A 117 16.75 2.90 -21.34
N GLN A 118 15.92 1.93 -20.95
CA GLN A 118 14.47 1.95 -21.13
C GLN A 118 13.72 2.73 -20.04
N GLY A 119 14.45 3.30 -19.08
CA GLY A 119 13.90 4.18 -18.04
C GLY A 119 13.32 3.45 -16.83
N GLY A 120 13.62 2.17 -16.66
CA GLY A 120 13.09 1.35 -15.57
C GLY A 120 14.09 0.38 -14.96
N ASP A 121 13.58 -0.53 -14.16
CA ASP A 121 14.31 -1.65 -13.60
C ASP A 121 13.80 -3.01 -14.12
N ALA A 122 14.47 -4.11 -13.74
CA ALA A 122 14.14 -5.44 -14.24
C ALA A 122 12.73 -5.91 -13.88
N PHE A 123 12.10 -5.38 -12.82
CA PHE A 123 10.69 -5.67 -12.55
C PHE A 123 9.80 -4.93 -13.55
N GLU A 124 10.03 -3.62 -13.70
CA GLU A 124 9.23 -2.77 -14.59
C GLU A 124 9.28 -3.27 -16.03
N ALA A 125 10.43 -3.76 -16.49
CA ALA A 125 10.56 -4.36 -17.81
C ALA A 125 9.58 -5.53 -18.05
N LEU A 126 9.12 -6.25 -17.01
CA LEU A 126 8.18 -7.37 -17.14
C LEU A 126 6.72 -6.96 -17.26
N PHE A 127 6.35 -5.73 -16.87
CA PHE A 127 4.95 -5.27 -16.88
C PHE A 127 4.72 -3.88 -17.50
N THR A 128 5.76 -3.25 -18.05
CA THR A 128 5.63 -1.91 -18.66
C THR A 128 4.84 -1.96 -19.98
N ALA A 129 5.05 -3.01 -20.78
CA ALA A 129 4.34 -3.21 -22.04
C ALA A 129 2.82 -3.21 -21.83
N GLU A 130 2.07 -2.61 -22.75
CA GLU A 130 0.63 -2.39 -22.62
C GLU A 130 -0.16 -3.71 -22.56
N ASN A 131 0.28 -4.70 -23.33
CA ASN A 131 -0.32 -6.02 -23.45
C ASN A 131 0.76 -7.07 -23.69
N LEU A 132 0.38 -8.34 -23.60
CA LEU A 132 1.31 -9.47 -23.65
C LEU A 132 1.93 -9.61 -25.04
N THR A 133 1.15 -9.36 -26.09
CA THR A 133 1.67 -9.36 -27.47
C THR A 133 2.76 -8.31 -27.65
N ALA A 134 2.55 -7.09 -27.17
CA ALA A 134 3.56 -6.03 -27.20
C ALA A 134 4.79 -6.40 -26.38
N PHE A 135 4.60 -6.99 -25.19
CA PHE A 135 5.70 -7.49 -24.35
C PHE A 135 6.59 -8.47 -25.13
N LEU A 136 6.00 -9.50 -25.74
CA LEU A 136 6.74 -10.52 -26.49
C LEU A 136 7.43 -9.97 -27.74
N GLN A 137 6.84 -8.98 -28.41
CA GLN A 137 7.46 -8.33 -29.57
C GLN A 137 8.66 -7.45 -29.19
N SER A 138 8.62 -6.88 -27.98
CA SER A 138 9.70 -6.07 -27.43
C SER A 138 10.76 -6.88 -26.67
N ASP A 139 10.56 -8.18 -26.46
CA ASP A 139 11.52 -9.01 -25.76
C ASP A 139 12.82 -9.09 -26.55
N ASP A 140 13.88 -8.57 -25.95
CA ASP A 140 15.25 -8.54 -26.45
C ASP A 140 16.02 -9.84 -26.13
N GLY A 141 15.32 -10.86 -25.63
CA GLY A 141 15.90 -12.12 -25.17
C GLY A 141 16.40 -12.08 -23.72
N ASN A 142 16.23 -10.95 -23.02
CA ASN A 142 16.64 -10.80 -21.62
C ASN A 142 15.53 -11.11 -20.62
N MET A 143 14.33 -11.51 -21.04
CA MET A 143 13.23 -11.86 -20.14
C MET A 143 13.67 -12.82 -19.01
N ILE A 144 14.34 -13.92 -19.35
CA ILE A 144 14.79 -14.91 -18.33
C ILE A 144 15.80 -14.30 -17.37
N SER A 145 16.75 -13.51 -17.88
CA SER A 145 17.73 -12.80 -17.05
C SER A 145 17.05 -11.83 -16.08
N ARG A 146 16.06 -11.06 -16.55
CA ARG A 146 15.24 -10.17 -15.70
C ARG A 146 14.55 -10.96 -14.59
N ILE A 147 13.87 -12.05 -14.95
CA ILE A 147 13.17 -12.93 -13.98
C ILE A 147 14.13 -13.47 -12.91
N MET A 148 15.34 -13.87 -13.29
CA MET A 148 16.32 -14.37 -12.33
C MET A 148 16.78 -13.27 -11.38
N ARG A 149 17.10 -12.07 -11.90
CA ARG A 149 17.57 -10.93 -11.09
C ARG A 149 16.50 -10.44 -10.11
N THR A 150 15.25 -10.37 -10.53
CA THR A 150 14.13 -9.96 -9.68
C THR A 150 13.82 -11.00 -8.60
N ARG A 151 13.85 -12.31 -8.93
CA ARG A 151 13.71 -13.40 -7.93
C ARG A 151 14.83 -13.35 -6.89
N GLU A 152 16.08 -13.16 -7.32
CA GLU A 152 17.22 -13.00 -6.43
C GLU A 152 17.01 -11.80 -5.48
N ALA A 153 16.57 -10.65 -6.01
CA ALA A 153 16.30 -9.47 -5.21
C ALA A 153 15.19 -9.70 -4.15
N LEU A 154 14.10 -10.39 -4.51
CA LEU A 154 13.03 -10.76 -3.58
C LEU A 154 13.53 -11.72 -2.49
N SER A 155 14.37 -12.69 -2.86
CA SER A 155 14.96 -13.65 -1.91
C SER A 155 15.85 -12.93 -0.90
N LEU A 156 16.78 -12.10 -1.37
CA LEU A 156 17.72 -11.34 -0.52
C LEU A 156 16.98 -10.39 0.43
N TYR A 157 15.93 -9.73 -0.06
CA TYR A 157 15.09 -8.90 0.79
C TYR A 157 14.34 -9.73 1.84
N GLY A 158 13.82 -10.90 1.47
CA GLY A 158 13.20 -11.83 2.39
C GLY A 158 14.16 -12.32 3.48
N ASP A 159 15.41 -12.62 3.13
CA ASP A 159 16.47 -12.97 4.08
C ASP A 159 16.76 -11.82 5.06
N HIS A 160 16.87 -10.59 4.56
CA HIS A 160 17.05 -9.42 5.41
C HIS A 160 15.88 -9.25 6.40
N LEU A 161 14.64 -9.40 5.95
CA LEU A 161 13.48 -9.32 6.86
C LEU A 161 13.49 -10.42 7.93
N ARG A 162 13.97 -11.63 7.60
CA ARG A 162 14.14 -12.71 8.59
C ARG A 162 15.18 -12.36 9.64
N GLN A 163 16.31 -11.77 9.22
CA GLN A 163 17.37 -11.32 10.13
C GLN A 163 16.87 -10.21 11.07
N LEU A 164 16.14 -9.24 10.55
CA LEU A 164 15.53 -8.18 11.38
C LEU A 164 14.54 -8.74 12.40
N ALA A 165 13.73 -9.73 12.00
CA ALA A 165 12.78 -10.37 12.91
C ALA A 165 13.45 -11.20 14.01
N ALA A 166 14.62 -11.79 13.73
CA ALA A 166 15.38 -12.55 14.72
C ALA A 166 16.19 -11.66 15.69
N ALA A 167 16.47 -10.41 15.29
CA ALA A 167 17.18 -9.42 16.10
C ALA A 167 16.27 -8.55 16.97
N ALA A 168 14.95 -8.66 16.81
CA ALA A 168 13.92 -7.95 17.56
C ALA A 168 13.46 -8.76 18.79
#